data_AF-A0A0C6FW21-F1
#
_entry.id   AF-A0A0C6FW21-F1
#
_cell.length_a   1.000
_cell.length_b   1.000
_cell.length_c   1.000
_cell.angle_alpha   90.00
_cell.angle_beta   90.00
_cell.angle_gamma   90.00
#
_symmetry.space_group_name_H-M   'P 1'
#
loop_
_entity.id
_entity.type
_entity.pdbx_description
1 polymer ?
#
loop_
_entity_poly.entity_id
_entity_poly.type
_entity_poly.pdbx_seq_one_letter_code
_entity_poly.pdbx_strand_id
1 'polypeptide(L)'
;MRGKRGGQAGAAPTLPDEATIKALADPKVFERGRAVLRSGAVSALVRRGEELTAAVAGSEDAPYRVAIRLKDGTVADHRCTCPYEWGGACKHVVATLLAAAVPGAVAERPTLRALLGDLPREALADLLVRRAAADPDLAGWIEVEMATVPGRGAVDQAPVAAQARTLLAHQARRGYWDDYEAHGPADALKELVGKAVPFLEAGDGRNALAILVSVAEPFVEQWLGEMAETDEEMDLLFDDLGRMMAEAVLTSDLSEEERDDLFETVEGWHAELAEYGPEGFSIVTAALAAGWDAPWLRAVLAGEAGAAPPRAERESGLVAVRLRVLAAAGRTDAYLALARAAGDEAACAEMLVRLGRIDEAVAHAVERIADPDAALALARRLHAAGHPDPALDVAQAALRRAAAPRGGSALSLARWLRDEAHARKRRDLALTAARAAFAQGLTLADYEAARTVAGKTGWDPVRDDLLALLAGADRARDRIAILLEEGLVGDAMAAAEAGRDGRGDEAVLLRLAEAALDRDPAWVVDFAEARAKPLLTEGPDTYERAAAWLARAKRGYLAQGRQTAWSARIGDLAAENKRRHKLRPLLEALR
;
A
#
# COMPACT_ATOMS: atom_id res chain seq x y z
N MET A 1 -12.81 -38.74 -39.59
CA MET A 1 -11.53 -38.37 -38.96
C MET A 1 -11.55 -36.90 -38.59
N ARG A 2 -11.89 -36.56 -37.34
CA ARG A 2 -11.76 -35.21 -36.79
C ARG A 2 -10.70 -35.26 -35.71
N GLY A 3 -9.62 -34.50 -35.90
CA GLY A 3 -8.45 -34.53 -35.05
C GLY A 3 -8.77 -34.07 -33.63
N LYS A 4 -8.48 -34.94 -32.66
CA LYS A 4 -8.33 -34.57 -31.25
C LYS A 4 -7.21 -33.52 -31.17
N ARG A 5 -7.55 -32.27 -30.88
CA ARG A 5 -6.58 -31.31 -30.34
C ARG A 5 -6.28 -31.78 -28.92
N GLY A 6 -5.17 -32.50 -28.76
CA GLY A 6 -4.61 -32.75 -27.44
C GLY A 6 -4.22 -31.40 -26.85
N GLY A 7 -4.94 -30.94 -25.83
CA GLY A 7 -4.44 -29.89 -24.95
C GLY A 7 -3.14 -30.41 -24.35
N GLN A 8 -2.03 -29.78 -24.70
CA GLN A 8 -0.77 -29.98 -24.01
C GLN A 8 -1.00 -29.65 -22.54
N ALA A 9 -0.85 -30.64 -21.67
CA ALA A 9 -0.64 -30.38 -20.26
C ALA A 9 0.63 -29.52 -20.16
N GLY A 10 0.47 -28.23 -19.87
CA GLY A 10 1.60 -27.35 -19.58
C GLY A 10 2.43 -27.96 -18.45
N ALA A 11 3.76 -27.83 -18.55
CA ALA A 11 4.66 -28.28 -17.49
C ALA A 11 4.19 -27.71 -16.14
N ALA A 12 4.20 -28.53 -15.09
CA ALA A 12 3.81 -28.08 -13.77
C ALA A 12 4.65 -26.84 -13.39
N PRO A 13 4.03 -25.75 -12.91
CA PRO A 13 4.76 -24.55 -12.58
C PRO A 13 5.83 -24.86 -11.52
N THR A 14 7.03 -24.33 -11.72
CA THR A 14 8.15 -24.55 -10.81
C THR A 14 7.83 -23.96 -9.43
N LEU A 15 8.23 -24.67 -8.38
CA LEU A 15 8.15 -24.14 -7.02
C LEU A 15 9.23 -23.09 -6.79
N PRO A 16 8.98 -22.09 -5.92
CA PRO A 16 10.00 -21.13 -5.53
C PRO A 16 11.12 -21.80 -4.74
N ASP A 17 12.35 -21.33 -4.95
CA ASP A 17 13.50 -21.74 -4.16
C ASP A 17 13.45 -21.15 -2.74
N GLU A 18 14.27 -21.67 -1.84
CA GLU A 18 14.25 -21.21 -0.43
C GLU A 18 14.62 -19.72 -0.31
N ALA A 19 15.47 -19.20 -1.19
CA ALA A 19 15.84 -17.78 -1.20
C ALA A 19 14.64 -16.89 -1.52
N THR A 20 13.83 -17.27 -2.51
CA THR A 20 12.58 -16.60 -2.87
C THR A 20 11.58 -16.68 -1.73
N ILE A 21 11.43 -17.84 -1.08
CA ILE A 21 10.54 -17.99 0.08
C ILE A 21 11.00 -17.09 1.25
N LYS A 22 12.31 -16.99 1.51
CA LYS A 22 12.86 -16.09 2.53
C LYS A 22 12.55 -14.63 2.27
N ALA A 23 12.53 -14.21 1.01
CA ALA A 23 12.23 -12.82 0.65
C ALA A 23 10.76 -12.44 0.89
N LEU A 24 9.85 -13.43 1.04
CA LEU A 24 8.42 -13.18 1.25
C LEU A 24 8.07 -12.77 2.69
N ALA A 25 8.94 -13.02 3.66
CA ALA A 25 8.62 -12.84 5.08
C ALA A 25 9.82 -12.30 5.87
N ASP A 26 9.54 -11.61 6.99
CA ASP A 26 10.58 -11.24 7.95
C ASP A 26 11.37 -12.49 8.42
N PRO A 27 12.70 -12.41 8.63
CA PRO A 27 13.52 -13.55 9.05
C PRO A 27 12.96 -14.32 10.26
N LYS A 28 12.36 -13.64 11.25
CA LYS A 28 11.76 -14.30 12.42
C LYS A 28 10.49 -15.09 12.04
N VAL A 29 9.71 -14.57 11.09
CA VAL A 29 8.50 -15.24 10.60
C VAL A 29 8.86 -16.46 9.77
N PHE A 30 9.91 -16.35 8.95
CA PHE A 30 10.43 -17.47 8.18
C PHE A 30 10.89 -18.62 9.10
N GLU A 31 11.62 -18.34 10.18
CA GLU A 31 12.01 -19.36 11.16
C GLU A 31 10.82 -20.03 11.84
N ARG A 32 9.77 -19.26 12.16
CA ARG A 32 8.53 -19.82 12.69
C ARG A 32 7.85 -20.72 11.67
N GLY A 33 7.87 -20.37 10.39
CA GLY A 33 7.37 -21.23 9.31
C GLY A 33 8.13 -22.57 9.24
N ARG A 34 9.45 -22.55 9.40
CA ARG A 34 10.25 -23.79 9.52
C ARG A 34 9.86 -24.62 10.74
N ALA A 35 9.56 -23.98 11.87
CA ALA A 35 9.11 -24.68 13.06
C ALA A 35 7.75 -25.37 12.84
N VAL A 36 6.80 -24.69 12.18
CA VAL A 36 5.49 -25.25 11.80
C VAL A 36 5.62 -26.44 10.85
N LEU A 37 6.55 -26.37 9.89
CA LEU A 37 6.84 -27.52 9.03
C LEU A 37 7.41 -28.69 9.84
N ARG A 38 8.39 -28.45 10.72
CA ARG A 38 9.02 -29.50 11.54
C ARG A 38 8.03 -30.17 12.49
N SER A 39 6.98 -29.48 12.93
CA SER A 39 5.95 -30.07 13.77
C SER A 39 4.94 -30.95 13.00
N GLY A 40 5.06 -31.05 11.67
CA GLY A 40 4.15 -31.85 10.84
C GLY A 40 2.75 -31.24 10.72
N ALA A 41 2.61 -29.93 10.95
CA ALA A 41 1.31 -29.26 10.97
C ALA A 41 0.68 -29.04 9.58
N VAL A 42 1.46 -29.21 8.50
CA VAL A 42 0.99 -29.02 7.12
C VAL A 42 0.38 -30.32 6.61
N SER A 43 -0.86 -30.24 6.12
CA SER A 43 -1.63 -31.36 5.61
C SER A 43 -2.43 -30.95 4.36
N ALA A 44 -3.04 -31.93 3.70
CA ALA A 44 -3.87 -31.72 2.50
C ALA A 44 -3.19 -30.88 1.40
N LEU A 45 -1.87 -31.07 1.23
CA LEU A 45 -1.07 -30.32 0.27
C LEU A 45 -1.40 -30.77 -1.16
N VAL A 46 -2.16 -29.94 -1.88
CA VAL A 46 -2.71 -30.27 -3.20
C VAL A 46 -2.29 -29.18 -4.18
N ARG A 47 -1.91 -29.58 -5.39
CA ARG A 47 -1.71 -28.65 -6.50
C ARG A 47 -2.71 -28.90 -7.61
N ARG A 48 -3.24 -27.81 -8.17
CA ARG A 48 -4.10 -27.80 -9.35
C ARG A 48 -3.62 -26.71 -10.31
N GLY A 49 -2.75 -27.07 -11.24
CA GLY A 49 -2.13 -26.10 -12.14
C GLY A 49 -1.20 -25.15 -11.37
N GLU A 50 -1.48 -23.85 -11.43
CA GLU A 50 -0.74 -22.80 -10.72
C GLU A 50 -1.14 -22.62 -9.25
N GLU A 51 -2.20 -23.30 -8.80
CA GLU A 51 -2.71 -23.13 -7.44
C GLU A 51 -2.22 -24.25 -6.52
N LEU A 52 -1.58 -23.86 -5.42
CA LEU A 52 -1.14 -24.73 -4.34
C LEU A 52 -1.97 -24.43 -3.08
N THR A 53 -2.64 -25.45 -2.55
CA THR A 53 -3.44 -25.33 -1.33
C THR A 53 -2.98 -26.29 -0.25
N ALA A 54 -3.18 -25.90 1.01
CA ALA A 54 -2.89 -26.72 2.18
C ALA A 54 -3.79 -26.37 3.36
N ALA A 55 -3.93 -27.31 4.29
CA ALA A 55 -4.49 -27.10 5.61
C ALA A 55 -3.36 -27.15 6.64
N VAL A 56 -3.22 -26.10 7.45
CA VAL A 56 -2.12 -25.96 8.42
C VAL A 56 -2.68 -25.87 9.83
N ALA A 57 -2.41 -26.88 10.65
CA ALA A 57 -2.81 -26.90 12.06
C ALA A 57 -2.13 -25.75 12.83
N GLY A 58 -2.89 -25.09 13.71
CA GLY A 58 -2.47 -23.87 14.38
C GLY A 58 -3.04 -23.75 15.78
N SER A 59 -3.29 -22.51 16.22
CA SER A 59 -3.88 -22.23 17.53
C SER A 59 -5.40 -22.40 17.57
N GLU A 60 -6.07 -22.39 16.42
CA GLU A 60 -7.51 -22.66 16.32
C GLU A 60 -7.80 -24.17 16.30
N ASP A 61 -9.01 -24.53 16.71
CA ASP A 61 -9.53 -25.90 16.62
C ASP A 61 -9.62 -26.39 15.17
N ALA A 62 -9.91 -25.49 14.23
CA ALA A 62 -9.91 -25.77 12.79
C ALA A 62 -8.55 -25.38 12.15
N PRO A 63 -7.97 -26.22 11.28
CA PRO A 63 -6.75 -25.86 10.55
C PRO A 63 -6.94 -24.61 9.67
N TYR A 64 -5.92 -23.75 9.64
CA TYR A 64 -5.90 -22.61 8.73
C TYR A 64 -5.82 -23.08 7.27
N ARG A 65 -6.56 -22.43 6.37
CA ARG A 65 -6.50 -22.72 4.94
C ARG A 65 -5.52 -21.78 4.26
N VAL A 66 -4.58 -22.37 3.53
CA VAL A 66 -3.55 -21.66 2.76
C VAL A 66 -3.82 -21.88 1.27
N ALA A 67 -3.81 -20.80 0.49
CA ALA A 67 -3.87 -20.81 -0.96
C ALA A 67 -2.75 -19.95 -1.54
N ILE A 68 -2.01 -20.48 -2.50
CA ILE A 68 -0.84 -19.82 -3.09
C ILE A 68 -0.92 -19.94 -4.61
N ARG A 69 -0.85 -18.80 -5.31
CA ARG A 69 -0.74 -18.77 -6.77
C ARG A 69 0.73 -18.71 -7.18
N LEU A 70 1.20 -19.77 -7.83
CA LEU A 70 2.56 -19.90 -8.34
C LEU A 70 2.63 -19.36 -9.78
N LYS A 71 3.70 -18.65 -10.10
CA LYS A 71 3.97 -18.21 -11.48
C LYS A 71 5.47 -18.14 -11.73
N ASP A 72 5.93 -18.80 -12.79
CA ASP A 72 7.33 -18.74 -13.26
C ASP A 72 8.39 -19.02 -12.16
N GLY A 73 8.12 -19.95 -11.24
CA GLY A 73 9.05 -20.24 -10.13
C GLY A 73 8.98 -19.24 -8.96
N THR A 74 7.98 -18.38 -8.91
CA THR A 74 7.77 -17.40 -7.84
C THR A 74 6.34 -17.48 -7.28
N VAL A 75 6.08 -16.73 -6.20
CA VAL A 75 4.74 -16.56 -5.63
C VAL A 75 4.12 -15.30 -6.21
N ALA A 76 3.09 -15.45 -7.03
CA ALA A 76 2.36 -14.33 -7.61
C ALA A 76 1.34 -13.73 -6.64
N ASP A 77 0.72 -14.57 -5.80
CA ASP A 77 -0.21 -14.15 -4.74
C ASP A 77 -0.30 -15.25 -3.66
N HIS A 78 -0.67 -14.88 -2.45
CA HIS A 78 -0.92 -15.83 -1.36
C HIS A 78 -2.00 -15.34 -0.39
N ARG A 79 -2.79 -16.29 0.11
CA ARG A 79 -3.83 -16.05 1.13
C ARG A 79 -3.75 -17.12 2.21
N CYS A 80 -3.95 -16.69 3.45
CA CYS A 80 -4.04 -17.58 4.59
C CYS A 80 -5.14 -17.08 5.53
N THR A 81 -6.00 -17.96 6.01
CA THR A 81 -7.09 -17.61 6.95
C THR A 81 -6.61 -17.37 8.38
N CYS A 82 -5.34 -17.00 8.59
CA CYS A 82 -4.80 -16.75 9.93
C CYS A 82 -4.78 -15.24 10.21
N PRO A 83 -4.88 -14.82 11.49
CA PRO A 83 -5.01 -13.41 11.88
C PRO A 83 -3.68 -12.63 11.82
N TYR A 84 -2.90 -12.82 10.76
CA TYR A 84 -1.57 -12.24 10.62
C TYR A 84 -1.60 -11.00 9.73
N GLU A 85 -1.40 -9.82 10.32
CA GLU A 85 -1.55 -8.51 9.64
C GLU A 85 -0.23 -7.73 9.48
N TRP A 86 0.90 -8.32 9.87
CA TRP A 86 2.18 -7.60 9.97
C TRP A 86 2.92 -7.41 8.62
N GLY A 87 2.22 -7.59 7.49
CA GLY A 87 2.77 -7.51 6.14
C GLY A 87 3.62 -8.73 5.74
N GLY A 88 3.63 -9.06 4.44
CA GLY A 88 4.34 -10.21 3.90
C GLY A 88 3.70 -11.57 4.23
N ALA A 89 4.37 -12.66 3.86
CA ALA A 89 3.85 -14.02 4.03
C ALA A 89 3.91 -14.48 5.50
N CYS A 90 2.78 -14.99 6.00
CA CYS A 90 2.71 -15.54 7.34
C CYS A 90 3.49 -16.86 7.46
N LYS A 91 3.71 -17.31 8.71
CA LYS A 91 4.39 -18.59 9.00
C LYS A 91 3.73 -19.81 8.34
N HIS A 92 2.40 -19.81 8.13
CA HIS A 92 1.69 -20.93 7.51
C HIS A 92 1.94 -20.98 5.99
N VAL A 93 1.98 -19.84 5.31
CA VAL A 93 2.34 -19.76 3.88
C VAL A 93 3.78 -20.24 3.67
N VAL A 94 4.72 -19.78 4.52
CA VAL A 94 6.10 -20.25 4.49
C VAL A 94 6.17 -21.76 4.70
N ALA A 95 5.48 -22.29 5.72
CA ALA A 95 5.46 -23.72 6.00
C ALA A 95 4.91 -24.55 4.82
N THR A 96 3.85 -24.07 4.16
CA THR A 96 3.26 -24.70 2.97
C THR A 96 4.23 -24.74 1.79
N LEU A 97 4.93 -23.63 1.51
CA LEU A 97 5.91 -23.57 0.42
C LEU A 97 7.10 -24.51 0.67
N LEU A 98 7.62 -24.51 1.91
CA LEU A 98 8.70 -25.41 2.29
C LEU A 98 8.27 -26.88 2.27
N ALA A 99 7.03 -27.19 2.69
CA ALA A 99 6.47 -28.53 2.59
C ALA A 99 6.38 -28.98 1.12
N ALA A 100 5.95 -28.09 0.23
CA ALA A 100 5.81 -28.38 -1.19
C ALA A 100 7.15 -28.64 -1.89
N ALA A 101 8.25 -28.05 -1.40
CA ALA A 101 9.59 -28.29 -1.93
C ALA A 101 10.09 -29.72 -1.66
N VAL A 102 9.46 -30.47 -0.75
CA VAL A 102 9.81 -31.88 -0.50
C VAL A 102 9.29 -32.75 -1.65
N PRO A 103 10.17 -33.50 -2.35
CA PRO A 103 9.75 -34.36 -3.46
C PRO A 103 8.66 -35.36 -3.04
N GLY A 104 7.56 -35.39 -3.79
CA GLY A 104 6.43 -36.30 -3.55
C GLY A 104 5.45 -35.88 -2.45
N ALA A 105 5.66 -34.73 -1.78
CA ALA A 105 4.74 -34.24 -0.75
C ALA A 105 3.46 -33.61 -1.32
N VAL A 106 3.50 -33.14 -2.57
CA VAL A 106 2.38 -32.46 -3.23
C VAL A 106 1.53 -33.47 -4.00
N ALA A 107 0.23 -33.53 -3.68
CA ALA A 107 -0.72 -34.29 -4.47
C ALA A 107 -1.18 -33.47 -5.69
N GLU A 108 -0.67 -33.83 -6.86
CA GLU A 108 -1.10 -33.24 -8.13
C GLU A 108 -2.52 -33.69 -8.50
N ARG A 109 -3.40 -32.73 -8.76
CA ARG A 109 -4.78 -32.98 -9.19
C ARG A 109 -5.13 -32.16 -10.42
N PRO A 110 -6.03 -32.64 -11.29
CA PRO A 110 -6.51 -31.85 -12.42
C PRO A 110 -7.14 -30.53 -11.95
N THR A 111 -7.07 -29.49 -12.77
CA THR A 111 -7.78 -28.24 -12.49
C THR A 111 -9.29 -28.47 -12.49
N LEU A 112 -10.05 -27.63 -11.80
CA LEU A 112 -11.51 -27.73 -11.82
C LEU A 112 -12.06 -27.62 -13.25
N ARG A 113 -11.48 -26.74 -14.07
CA ARG A 113 -11.82 -26.63 -15.51
C ARG A 113 -11.57 -27.93 -16.27
N ALA A 114 -10.47 -28.65 -16.00
CA ALA A 114 -10.21 -29.94 -16.65
C ALA A 114 -11.23 -31.00 -16.20
N LEU A 115 -11.61 -31.03 -14.92
CA LEU A 115 -12.63 -31.95 -14.41
C LEU A 115 -14.02 -31.69 -15.00
N LEU A 116 -14.38 -30.41 -15.14
CA LEU A 116 -15.69 -30.00 -15.65
C LEU A 116 -15.76 -29.99 -17.18
N GLY A 117 -14.64 -29.81 -17.88
CA GLY A 117 -14.59 -29.65 -19.33
C GLY A 117 -15.00 -30.87 -20.13
N ASP A 118 -14.90 -32.07 -19.54
CA ASP A 118 -15.29 -33.33 -20.17
C ASP A 118 -16.77 -33.69 -19.92
N LEU A 119 -17.48 -32.91 -19.07
CA LEU A 119 -18.90 -33.16 -18.79
C LEU A 119 -19.80 -32.60 -19.89
N PRO A 120 -20.85 -33.33 -20.31
CA PRO A 120 -21.88 -32.77 -21.16
C PRO A 120 -22.63 -31.66 -20.42
N ARG A 121 -23.19 -30.71 -21.16
CA ARG A 121 -23.86 -29.51 -20.62
C ARG A 121 -24.95 -29.85 -19.62
N GLU A 122 -25.73 -30.90 -19.91
CA GLU A 122 -26.83 -31.37 -19.08
C GLU A 122 -26.32 -31.90 -17.73
N ALA A 123 -25.24 -32.69 -17.73
CA ALA A 123 -24.66 -33.20 -16.49
C ALA A 123 -24.05 -32.09 -15.62
N LEU A 124 -23.50 -31.04 -16.25
CA LEU A 124 -23.01 -29.86 -15.55
C LEU A 124 -24.16 -29.08 -14.89
N ALA A 125 -25.26 -28.88 -15.60
CA ALA A 125 -26.46 -28.24 -15.04
C ALA A 125 -27.01 -29.05 -13.86
N ASP A 126 -27.15 -30.37 -14.00
CA ASP A 126 -27.63 -31.24 -12.91
C ASP A 126 -26.70 -31.22 -11.68
N LEU A 127 -25.38 -31.08 -11.90
CA LEU A 127 -24.41 -30.95 -10.81
C LEU A 127 -24.63 -29.66 -10.02
N LEU A 128 -24.83 -28.53 -10.72
CA LEU A 128 -25.09 -27.23 -10.09
C LEU A 128 -26.41 -27.24 -9.32
N VAL A 129 -27.48 -27.80 -9.91
CA VAL A 129 -28.79 -27.93 -9.24
C VAL A 129 -28.68 -28.77 -7.97
N ARG A 130 -27.96 -29.90 -8.01
CA ARG A 130 -27.74 -30.72 -6.81
C ARG A 130 -26.91 -30.00 -5.75
N ARG A 131 -25.90 -29.21 -6.15
CA ARG A 131 -25.10 -28.44 -5.20
C ARG A 131 -25.95 -27.33 -4.55
N ALA A 132 -26.78 -26.65 -5.34
CA ALA A 132 -27.67 -25.60 -4.86
C ALA A 132 -28.71 -26.13 -3.86
N ALA A 133 -29.17 -27.37 -4.01
CA ALA A 133 -30.04 -28.01 -3.02
C ALA A 133 -29.36 -28.19 -1.64
N ALA A 134 -28.03 -28.19 -1.58
CA ALA A 134 -27.24 -28.29 -0.35
C ALA A 134 -26.54 -26.97 0.02
N ASP A 135 -26.77 -25.89 -0.74
CA ASP A 135 -26.16 -24.58 -0.58
C ASP A 135 -27.23 -23.49 -0.77
N PRO A 136 -27.84 -22.98 0.30
CA PRO A 136 -28.93 -22.00 0.21
C PRO A 136 -28.55 -20.75 -0.60
N ASP A 137 -27.27 -20.36 -0.60
CA ASP A 137 -26.81 -19.10 -1.19
C ASP A 137 -26.44 -19.27 -2.68
N LEU A 138 -26.18 -20.50 -3.13
CA LEU A 138 -25.72 -20.76 -4.50
C LEU A 138 -26.80 -20.43 -5.54
N ALA A 139 -28.08 -20.63 -5.22
CA ALA A 139 -29.15 -20.32 -6.16
C ALA A 139 -29.21 -18.80 -6.45
N GLY A 140 -29.22 -17.97 -5.40
CA GLY A 140 -29.19 -16.51 -5.54
C GLY A 140 -27.94 -16.02 -6.26
N TRP A 141 -26.78 -16.61 -5.95
CA TRP A 141 -25.55 -16.32 -6.68
C TRP A 141 -25.66 -16.62 -8.18
N ILE A 142 -26.19 -17.79 -8.58
CA ILE A 142 -26.40 -18.16 -9.99
C ILE A 142 -27.37 -17.18 -10.67
N GLU A 143 -28.46 -16.79 -10.00
CA GLU A 143 -29.43 -15.84 -10.54
C GLU A 143 -28.77 -14.49 -10.86
N VAL A 144 -27.96 -13.95 -9.94
CA VAL A 144 -27.20 -12.72 -10.17
C VAL A 144 -26.20 -12.89 -11.32
N GLU A 145 -25.44 -14.00 -11.36
CA GLU A 145 -24.50 -14.27 -12.46
C GLU A 145 -25.22 -14.30 -13.82
N MET A 146 -26.46 -14.80 -13.87
CA MET A 146 -27.24 -14.84 -15.11
C MET A 146 -27.89 -13.50 -15.46
N ALA A 147 -28.33 -12.72 -14.46
CA ALA A 147 -28.94 -11.41 -14.64
C ALA A 147 -27.94 -10.36 -15.12
N THR A 148 -26.66 -10.50 -14.74
CA THR A 148 -25.60 -9.51 -14.99
C THR A 148 -24.68 -9.86 -16.17
N VAL A 149 -25.08 -10.80 -17.03
CA VAL A 149 -24.31 -11.14 -18.25
C VAL A 149 -24.49 -10.04 -19.31
N PRO A 150 -23.40 -9.35 -19.74
CA PRO A 150 -23.50 -8.35 -20.80
C PRO A 150 -24.06 -8.93 -22.11
N GLY A 151 -24.87 -8.14 -22.82
CA GLY A 151 -25.43 -8.50 -24.12
C GLY A 151 -26.64 -9.45 -24.08
N ARG A 152 -27.18 -9.78 -22.90
CA ARG A 152 -28.41 -10.58 -22.75
C ARG A 152 -29.71 -9.76 -22.68
N GLY A 153 -29.62 -8.43 -22.77
CA GLY A 153 -30.76 -7.52 -22.68
C GLY A 153 -30.71 -6.68 -21.41
N ALA A 154 -31.86 -6.21 -20.94
CA ALA A 154 -31.96 -5.46 -19.70
C ALA A 154 -31.62 -6.35 -18.49
N VAL A 155 -30.84 -5.81 -17.55
CA VAL A 155 -30.53 -6.48 -16.29
C VAL A 155 -31.80 -6.62 -15.44
N ASP A 156 -32.05 -7.82 -14.94
CA ASP A 156 -33.05 -8.06 -13.91
C ASP A 156 -32.50 -7.63 -12.54
N GLN A 157 -33.15 -6.65 -11.94
CA GLN A 157 -32.75 -6.02 -10.69
C GLN A 157 -33.07 -6.89 -9.46
N ALA A 158 -34.11 -7.73 -9.55
CA ALA A 158 -34.62 -8.45 -8.39
C ALA A 158 -33.59 -9.41 -7.76
N PRO A 159 -32.83 -10.23 -8.53
CA PRO A 159 -31.77 -11.07 -7.97
C PRO A 159 -30.64 -10.27 -7.32
N VAL A 160 -30.28 -9.12 -7.92
CA VAL A 160 -29.20 -8.25 -7.40
C VAL A 160 -29.59 -7.66 -6.05
N ALA A 161 -30.80 -7.09 -5.94
CA ALA A 161 -31.31 -6.54 -4.70
C ALA A 161 -31.49 -7.62 -3.62
N ALA A 162 -31.98 -8.81 -3.99
CA ALA A 162 -32.12 -9.93 -3.06
C ALA A 162 -30.75 -10.36 -2.50
N GLN A 163 -29.74 -10.49 -3.36
CA GLN A 163 -28.38 -10.86 -2.92
C GLN A 163 -27.76 -9.78 -2.02
N ALA A 164 -27.92 -8.49 -2.34
CA ALA A 164 -27.44 -7.40 -1.50
C ALA A 164 -28.04 -7.48 -0.08
N ARG A 165 -29.37 -7.64 0.02
CA ARG A 165 -30.05 -7.82 1.32
C ARG A 165 -29.57 -9.05 2.07
N THR A 166 -29.35 -10.18 1.38
CA THR A 166 -28.82 -11.39 2.02
C THR A 166 -27.43 -11.16 2.60
N LEU A 167 -26.52 -10.53 1.84
CA LEU A 167 -25.16 -10.22 2.31
C LEU A 167 -25.17 -9.30 3.55
N LEU A 168 -26.02 -8.27 3.52
CA LEU A 168 -26.21 -7.33 4.62
C LEU A 168 -26.85 -7.98 5.86
N ALA A 169 -27.85 -8.85 5.68
CA ALA A 169 -28.47 -9.57 6.79
C ALA A 169 -27.52 -10.58 7.47
N HIS A 170 -26.57 -11.14 6.72
CA HIS A 170 -25.52 -11.99 7.29
C HIS A 170 -24.53 -11.19 8.16
N GLN A 171 -24.30 -9.92 7.84
CA GLN A 171 -23.47 -9.01 8.64
C GLN A 171 -24.10 -8.68 9.99
N ALA A 172 -25.39 -8.28 10.00
CA ALA A 172 -26.14 -7.94 11.21
C ALA A 172 -26.19 -9.07 12.27
N ARG A 173 -26.00 -10.32 11.85
CA ARG A 173 -26.05 -11.51 12.71
C ARG A 173 -24.70 -11.95 13.26
N ARG A 174 -23.58 -11.33 12.85
CA ARG A 174 -22.25 -11.65 13.39
C ARG A 174 -22.07 -10.95 14.74
N GLY A 175 -21.92 -11.75 15.80
CA GLY A 175 -21.51 -11.25 17.11
C GLY A 175 -20.01 -10.95 17.15
N TYR A 176 -19.59 -10.20 18.17
CA TYR A 176 -18.22 -9.76 18.54
C TYR A 176 -17.08 -10.81 18.46
N TRP A 177 -17.38 -12.08 18.18
CA TRP A 177 -16.42 -13.19 18.14
C TRP A 177 -16.19 -13.81 16.75
N ASP A 178 -16.91 -13.36 15.70
CA ASP A 178 -16.84 -13.93 14.34
C ASP A 178 -15.94 -13.14 13.36
N ASP A 179 -15.08 -12.27 13.89
CA ASP A 179 -14.33 -11.23 13.18
C ASP A 179 -13.06 -11.72 12.45
N TYR A 180 -12.96 -13.03 12.17
CA TYR A 180 -11.74 -13.64 11.63
C TYR A 180 -11.96 -14.45 10.35
N GLU A 181 -12.95 -14.09 9.54
CA GLU A 181 -13.00 -14.49 8.12
C GLU A 181 -12.41 -13.40 7.22
N ALA A 182 -11.47 -13.78 6.36
CA ALA A 182 -10.65 -12.88 5.54
C ALA A 182 -11.38 -12.11 4.42
N HIS A 183 -12.71 -12.16 4.36
CA HIS A 183 -13.53 -11.34 3.45
C HIS A 183 -14.75 -10.89 4.26
N GLY A 184 -14.70 -9.66 4.76
CA GLY A 184 -15.87 -9.05 5.37
C GLY A 184 -17.01 -8.88 4.35
N PRO A 185 -18.24 -8.64 4.81
CA PRO A 185 -19.39 -8.35 3.94
C PRO A 185 -19.14 -7.16 2.99
N ALA A 186 -18.24 -6.24 3.34
CA ALA A 186 -17.73 -5.18 2.46
C ALA A 186 -17.20 -5.71 1.13
N ASP A 187 -16.40 -6.79 1.15
CA ASP A 187 -15.78 -7.35 -0.05
C ASP A 187 -16.82 -8.04 -0.94
N ALA A 188 -17.78 -8.73 -0.34
CA ALA A 188 -18.88 -9.37 -1.08
C ALA A 188 -19.80 -8.32 -1.74
N LEU A 189 -20.08 -7.20 -1.06
CA LEU A 189 -20.81 -6.07 -1.65
C LEU A 189 -20.00 -5.41 -2.77
N LYS A 190 -18.69 -5.21 -2.59
CA LYS A 190 -17.80 -4.70 -3.65
C LYS A 190 -17.77 -5.62 -4.87
N GLU A 191 -17.80 -6.94 -4.68
CA GLU A 191 -17.92 -7.91 -5.78
C GLU A 191 -19.25 -7.76 -6.54
N LEU A 192 -20.35 -7.55 -5.81
CA LEU A 192 -21.67 -7.31 -6.40
C LEU A 192 -21.72 -6.00 -7.20
N VAL A 193 -21.18 -4.91 -6.64
CA VAL A 193 -21.00 -3.62 -7.33
C VAL A 193 -20.10 -3.78 -8.56
N GLY A 194 -19.05 -4.58 -8.47
CA GLY A 194 -18.11 -4.88 -9.55
C GLY A 194 -18.77 -5.47 -10.80
N LYS A 195 -19.97 -6.06 -10.69
CA LYS A 195 -20.75 -6.57 -11.84
C LYS A 195 -21.23 -5.46 -12.78
N ALA A 196 -21.25 -4.19 -12.34
CA ALA A 196 -21.56 -3.06 -13.21
C ALA A 196 -20.39 -2.64 -14.12
N VAL A 197 -19.14 -3.00 -13.78
CA VAL A 197 -17.94 -2.57 -14.52
C VAL A 197 -17.98 -2.93 -16.01
N PRO A 198 -18.32 -4.17 -16.43
CA PRO A 198 -18.39 -4.50 -17.85
C PRO A 198 -19.42 -3.68 -18.63
N PHE A 199 -20.50 -3.24 -17.99
CA PHE A 199 -21.52 -2.39 -18.60
C PHE A 199 -21.03 -0.94 -18.73
N LEU A 200 -20.37 -0.40 -17.69
CA LEU A 200 -19.72 0.92 -17.74
C LEU A 200 -18.66 0.98 -18.85
N GLU A 201 -17.81 -0.05 -18.95
CA GLU A 201 -16.78 -0.14 -20.01
C GLU A 201 -17.39 -0.22 -21.42
N ALA A 202 -18.58 -0.81 -21.55
CA ALA A 202 -19.33 -0.87 -22.80
C ALA A 202 -20.14 0.41 -23.09
N GLY A 203 -20.18 1.37 -22.15
CA GLY A 203 -21.05 2.56 -22.24
C GLY A 203 -22.53 2.25 -22.06
N ASP A 204 -22.89 1.09 -21.51
CA ASP A 204 -24.26 0.69 -21.20
C ASP A 204 -24.65 1.16 -19.80
N GLY A 205 -24.80 2.49 -19.67
CA GLY A 205 -25.11 3.12 -18.39
C GLY A 205 -26.43 2.62 -17.78
N ARG A 206 -27.41 2.27 -18.62
CA ARG A 206 -28.75 1.86 -18.16
C ARG A 206 -28.69 0.55 -17.38
N ASN A 207 -27.97 -0.44 -17.91
CA ASN A 207 -27.77 -1.70 -17.20
C ASN A 207 -26.81 -1.56 -16.01
N ALA A 208 -25.81 -0.68 -16.10
CA ALA A 208 -24.96 -0.36 -14.96
C ALA A 208 -25.77 0.25 -13.80
N LEU A 209 -26.66 1.21 -14.06
CA LEU A 209 -27.57 1.80 -13.06
C LEU A 209 -28.49 0.75 -12.45
N ALA A 210 -29.05 -0.15 -13.25
CA ALA A 210 -29.90 -1.23 -12.75
C ALA A 210 -29.19 -2.06 -11.67
N ILE A 211 -27.90 -2.37 -11.86
CA ILE A 211 -27.10 -3.09 -10.85
C ILE A 211 -26.81 -2.18 -9.65
N LEU A 212 -26.27 -0.98 -9.90
CA LEU A 212 -25.77 -0.09 -8.85
C LEU A 212 -26.87 0.37 -7.89
N VAL A 213 -28.04 0.77 -8.42
CA VAL A 213 -29.21 1.17 -7.62
C VAL A 213 -29.71 0.00 -6.78
N SER A 214 -29.78 -1.21 -7.36
CA SER A 214 -30.22 -2.43 -6.67
C SER A 214 -29.32 -2.83 -5.49
N VAL A 215 -28.06 -2.37 -5.49
CA VAL A 215 -27.13 -2.56 -4.37
C VAL A 215 -27.20 -1.38 -3.40
N ALA A 216 -27.22 -0.15 -3.92
CA ALA A 216 -27.19 1.07 -3.13
C ALA A 216 -28.42 1.20 -2.21
N GLU A 217 -29.62 0.91 -2.72
CA GLU A 217 -30.86 1.04 -1.94
C GLU A 217 -30.86 0.19 -0.66
N PRO A 218 -30.71 -1.16 -0.71
CA PRO A 218 -30.68 -1.96 0.51
C PRO A 218 -29.47 -1.66 1.39
N PHE A 219 -28.35 -1.21 0.80
CA PHE A 219 -27.16 -0.82 1.56
C PHE A 219 -27.41 0.43 2.40
N VAL A 220 -27.96 1.49 1.81
CA VAL A 220 -28.29 2.74 2.52
C VAL A 220 -29.30 2.47 3.63
N GLU A 221 -30.38 1.74 3.33
CA GLU A 221 -31.41 1.37 4.31
C GLU A 221 -30.84 0.62 5.52
N GLN A 222 -30.07 -0.45 5.28
CA GLN A 222 -29.50 -1.25 6.36
C GLN A 222 -28.45 -0.48 7.14
N TRP A 223 -27.60 0.29 6.45
CA TRP A 223 -26.53 1.03 7.08
C TRP A 223 -27.07 2.08 8.05
N LEU A 224 -28.06 2.86 7.62
CA LEU A 224 -28.77 3.83 8.47
C LEU A 224 -29.51 3.15 9.63
N GLY A 225 -30.10 1.98 9.40
CA GLY A 225 -30.88 1.27 10.41
C GLY A 225 -30.06 0.59 11.51
N GLU A 226 -28.87 0.08 11.20
CA GLU A 226 -28.16 -0.84 12.08
C GLU A 226 -26.64 -0.58 12.23
N MET A 227 -26.02 0.21 11.36
CA MET A 227 -24.56 0.28 11.27
C MET A 227 -23.96 1.68 11.47
N ALA A 228 -24.73 2.74 11.24
CA ALA A 228 -24.25 4.13 11.19
C ALA A 228 -23.47 4.60 12.43
N GLU A 229 -23.74 4.04 13.62
CA GLU A 229 -23.04 4.39 14.86
C GLU A 229 -21.75 3.58 15.11
N THR A 230 -21.53 2.48 14.38
CA THR A 230 -20.50 1.48 14.69
C THR A 230 -19.57 1.16 13.53
N ASP A 231 -19.88 1.62 12.33
CA ASP A 231 -19.13 1.32 11.13
C ASP A 231 -18.01 2.35 10.88
N GLU A 232 -16.79 1.85 10.70
CA GLU A 232 -15.60 2.64 10.32
C GLU A 232 -15.03 2.19 8.96
N GLU A 233 -15.64 1.21 8.28
CA GLU A 233 -15.05 0.53 7.12
C GLU A 233 -15.78 0.73 5.78
N MET A 234 -17.07 1.11 5.77
CA MET A 234 -17.87 1.16 4.53
C MET A 234 -17.86 2.52 3.80
N ASP A 235 -17.19 3.55 4.32
CA ASP A 235 -17.12 4.89 3.69
C ASP A 235 -16.67 4.83 2.22
N LEU A 236 -15.67 4.00 1.92
CA LEU A 236 -15.15 3.84 0.56
C LEU A 236 -16.18 3.23 -0.41
N LEU A 237 -17.13 2.43 0.09
CA LEU A 237 -18.18 1.83 -0.73
C LEU A 237 -19.19 2.90 -1.18
N PHE A 238 -19.53 3.87 -0.34
CA PHE A 238 -20.37 5.01 -0.71
C PHE A 238 -19.74 5.83 -1.84
N ASP A 239 -18.45 6.12 -1.74
CA ASP A 239 -17.71 6.85 -2.77
C ASP A 239 -17.64 6.09 -4.10
N ASP A 240 -17.39 4.79 -4.06
CA ASP A 240 -17.35 3.95 -5.25
C ASP A 240 -18.73 3.82 -5.92
N LEU A 241 -19.79 3.59 -5.14
CA LEU A 241 -21.17 3.56 -5.64
C LEU A 241 -21.54 4.89 -6.29
N GLY A 242 -21.33 6.00 -5.59
CA GLY A 242 -21.64 7.34 -6.11
C GLY A 242 -20.89 7.65 -7.40
N ARG A 243 -19.57 7.39 -7.44
CA ARG A 243 -18.76 7.59 -8.65
C ARG A 243 -19.23 6.72 -9.82
N MET A 244 -19.50 5.44 -9.59
CA MET A 244 -19.96 4.52 -10.64
C MET A 244 -21.36 4.86 -11.14
N MET A 245 -22.25 5.28 -10.25
CA MET A 245 -23.60 5.75 -10.62
C MET A 245 -23.53 7.03 -11.44
N ALA A 246 -22.69 8.00 -11.07
CA ALA A 246 -22.49 9.21 -11.87
C ALA A 246 -21.96 8.90 -13.29
N GLU A 247 -21.04 7.93 -13.40
CA GLU A 247 -20.55 7.44 -14.70
C GLU A 247 -21.67 6.79 -15.52
N ALA A 248 -22.48 5.97 -14.88
CA ALA A 248 -23.63 5.31 -15.48
C ALA A 248 -24.69 6.31 -15.94
N VAL A 249 -25.01 7.33 -15.13
CA VAL A 249 -25.91 8.43 -15.52
C VAL A 249 -25.42 9.14 -16.78
N LEU A 250 -24.12 9.48 -16.84
CA LEU A 250 -23.54 10.19 -17.98
C LEU A 250 -23.42 9.34 -19.25
N THR A 251 -23.57 8.02 -19.15
CA THR A 251 -23.55 7.07 -20.28
C THR A 251 -24.93 6.51 -20.62
N SER A 252 -25.96 6.85 -19.85
CA SER A 252 -27.33 6.39 -20.05
C SER A 252 -28.13 7.33 -20.95
N ASP A 253 -29.14 6.78 -21.61
CA ASP A 253 -30.17 7.49 -22.39
C ASP A 253 -31.45 7.72 -21.57
N LEU A 254 -31.29 8.10 -20.29
CA LEU A 254 -32.43 8.34 -19.39
C LEU A 254 -33.36 9.43 -19.96
N SER A 255 -34.66 9.16 -19.90
CA SER A 255 -35.68 10.19 -20.13
C SER A 255 -35.61 11.28 -19.06
N GLU A 256 -36.31 12.41 -19.26
CA GLU A 256 -36.41 13.46 -18.25
C GLU A 256 -37.10 12.94 -16.98
N GLU A 257 -38.19 12.20 -17.13
CA GLU A 257 -38.92 11.55 -16.03
C GLU A 257 -38.03 10.56 -15.26
N GLU A 258 -37.30 9.68 -15.96
CA GLU A 258 -36.40 8.72 -15.31
C GLU A 258 -35.24 9.40 -14.58
N ARG A 259 -34.78 10.56 -15.09
CA ARG A 259 -33.73 11.35 -14.46
C ARG A 259 -34.22 12.03 -13.19
N ASP A 260 -35.43 12.59 -13.23
CA ASP A 260 -36.05 13.25 -12.08
C ASP A 260 -36.36 12.24 -10.97
N ASP A 261 -36.93 11.08 -11.30
CA ASP A 261 -37.19 10.00 -10.34
C ASP A 261 -35.90 9.51 -9.65
N LEU A 262 -34.82 9.34 -10.42
CA LEU A 262 -33.53 8.95 -9.87
C LEU A 262 -32.90 10.06 -9.04
N PHE A 263 -33.08 11.33 -9.43
CA PHE A 263 -32.62 12.47 -8.66
C PHE A 263 -33.29 12.52 -7.29
N GLU A 264 -34.63 12.38 -7.23
CA GLU A 264 -35.38 12.36 -5.97
C GLU A 264 -34.93 11.20 -5.07
N THR A 265 -34.73 10.01 -5.64
CA THR A 265 -34.26 8.82 -4.91
C THR A 265 -32.89 9.08 -4.26
N VAL A 266 -31.93 9.57 -5.04
CA VAL A 266 -30.55 9.78 -4.58
C VAL A 266 -30.44 10.99 -3.64
N GLU A 267 -31.23 12.05 -3.87
CA GLU A 267 -31.34 13.18 -2.95
C GLU A 267 -31.89 12.72 -1.59
N GLY A 268 -32.89 11.84 -1.58
CA GLY A 268 -33.40 11.21 -0.38
C GLY A 268 -32.31 10.49 0.42
N TRP A 269 -31.54 9.63 -0.24
CA TRP A 269 -30.39 8.96 0.41
C TRP A 269 -29.37 9.95 0.95
N HIS A 270 -29.01 10.98 0.17
CA HIS A 270 -28.03 11.98 0.60
C HIS A 270 -28.51 12.78 1.80
N ALA A 271 -29.79 13.15 1.85
CA ALA A 271 -30.39 13.87 2.97
C ALA A 271 -30.37 13.06 4.27
N GLU A 272 -30.63 11.75 4.18
CA GLU A 272 -30.58 10.85 5.34
C GLU A 272 -29.15 10.58 5.82
N LEU A 273 -28.18 10.48 4.90
CA LEU A 273 -26.76 10.24 5.21
C LEU A 273 -26.03 11.48 5.75
N ALA A 274 -26.51 12.69 5.44
CA ALA A 274 -25.82 13.95 5.77
C ALA A 274 -25.55 14.14 7.28
N GLU A 275 -26.35 13.52 8.16
CA GLU A 275 -26.12 13.56 9.61
C GLU A 275 -24.92 12.72 10.05
N TYR A 276 -24.54 11.71 9.27
CA TYR A 276 -23.51 10.73 9.62
C TYR A 276 -22.17 10.95 8.91
N GLY A 277 -22.14 11.77 7.85
CA GLY A 277 -20.91 12.17 7.15
C GLY A 277 -20.68 11.62 5.73
N PRO A 278 -21.24 10.48 5.28
CA PRO A 278 -21.04 10.02 3.91
C PRO A 278 -21.61 10.98 2.85
N GLU A 279 -20.75 11.45 1.95
CA GLU A 279 -21.11 12.40 0.87
C GLU A 279 -21.06 11.77 -0.54
N GLY A 280 -20.78 10.47 -0.64
CA GLY A 280 -20.48 9.78 -1.91
C GLY A 280 -21.53 9.96 -3.01
N PHE A 281 -22.81 10.11 -2.67
CA PHE A 281 -23.89 10.28 -3.65
C PHE A 281 -24.06 11.70 -4.20
N SER A 282 -23.40 12.71 -3.62
CA SER A 282 -23.46 14.10 -4.11
C SER A 282 -22.97 14.26 -5.56
N ILE A 283 -22.04 13.40 -6.00
CA ILE A 283 -21.55 13.38 -7.38
C ILE A 283 -22.61 12.87 -8.38
N VAL A 284 -23.55 12.04 -7.93
CA VAL A 284 -24.63 11.50 -8.75
C VAL A 284 -25.67 12.58 -9.03
N THR A 285 -26.10 13.32 -8.01
CA THR A 285 -27.03 14.46 -8.18
C THR A 285 -26.41 15.54 -9.06
N ALA A 286 -25.11 15.81 -8.91
CA ALA A 286 -24.38 16.70 -9.81
C ALA A 286 -24.37 16.20 -11.27
N ALA A 287 -24.18 14.90 -11.50
CA ALA A 287 -24.19 14.31 -12.85
C ALA A 287 -25.59 14.38 -13.50
N LEU A 288 -26.64 14.07 -12.73
CA LEU A 288 -28.04 14.17 -13.14
C LEU A 288 -28.40 15.61 -13.51
N ALA A 289 -28.05 16.58 -12.67
CA ALA A 289 -28.37 17.99 -12.94
C ALA A 289 -27.58 18.60 -14.10
N ALA A 290 -26.28 18.26 -14.22
CA ALA A 290 -25.40 18.92 -15.19
C ALA A 290 -25.50 18.32 -16.61
N GLY A 291 -25.73 17.00 -16.74
CA GLY A 291 -25.81 16.31 -18.04
C GLY A 291 -24.58 16.58 -18.93
N TRP A 292 -24.72 16.54 -20.27
CA TRP A 292 -23.65 16.91 -21.22
C TRP A 292 -23.89 18.24 -21.94
N ASP A 293 -25.05 18.87 -21.72
CA ASP A 293 -25.55 19.95 -22.56
C ASP A 293 -25.15 21.36 -22.13
N ALA A 294 -24.45 21.48 -21.00
CA ALA A 294 -23.99 22.77 -20.49
C ALA A 294 -23.19 23.53 -21.58
N PRO A 295 -23.51 24.83 -21.85
CA PRO A 295 -22.89 25.57 -22.95
C PRO A 295 -21.35 25.63 -22.88
N TRP A 296 -20.80 25.79 -21.67
CA TRP A 296 -19.35 25.82 -21.45
C TRP A 296 -18.70 24.49 -21.84
N LEU A 297 -19.35 23.37 -21.49
CA LEU A 297 -18.86 22.02 -21.76
C LEU A 297 -18.92 21.72 -23.25
N ARG A 298 -20.02 22.07 -23.93
CA ARG A 298 -20.14 21.89 -25.39
C ARG A 298 -19.05 22.64 -26.15
N ALA A 299 -18.71 23.86 -25.74
CA ALA A 299 -17.61 24.63 -26.34
C ALA A 299 -16.25 23.95 -26.12
N VAL A 300 -15.95 23.50 -24.89
CA VAL A 300 -14.72 22.75 -24.57
C VAL A 300 -14.62 21.47 -25.41
N LEU A 301 -15.68 20.68 -25.47
CA LEU A 301 -15.69 19.40 -26.21
C LEU A 301 -15.62 19.58 -27.73
N ALA A 302 -16.00 20.76 -28.25
CA ALA A 302 -15.83 21.14 -29.64
C ALA A 302 -14.40 21.63 -29.97
N GLY A 303 -13.51 21.74 -28.97
CA GLY A 303 -12.13 22.21 -29.14
C GLY A 303 -12.01 23.72 -29.21
N GLU A 304 -13.06 24.46 -28.86
CA GLU A 304 -12.98 25.91 -28.72
C GLU A 304 -12.22 26.28 -27.44
N ALA A 305 -11.70 27.52 -27.37
CA ALA A 305 -11.11 28.04 -26.14
C ALA A 305 -12.19 28.16 -25.06
N GLY A 306 -12.41 27.08 -24.32
CA GLY A 306 -13.50 26.95 -23.37
C GLY A 306 -13.20 27.61 -22.03
N ALA A 307 -14.26 28.12 -21.40
CA ALA A 307 -14.21 28.58 -20.02
C ALA A 307 -13.85 27.42 -19.08
N ALA A 308 -13.13 27.72 -18.01
CA ALA A 308 -12.84 26.74 -16.97
C ALA A 308 -14.14 26.14 -16.40
N PRO A 309 -14.16 24.85 -16.01
CA PRO A 309 -15.32 24.24 -15.40
C PRO A 309 -15.82 25.07 -14.20
N PRO A 310 -17.14 25.20 -14.02
CA PRO A 310 -17.73 25.87 -12.87
C PRO A 310 -17.15 25.35 -11.56
N ARG A 311 -17.07 26.21 -10.54
CA ARG A 311 -16.53 25.84 -9.22
C ARG A 311 -17.21 24.59 -8.66
N ALA A 312 -18.53 24.51 -8.77
CA ALA A 312 -19.31 23.36 -8.32
C ALA A 312 -18.87 22.03 -8.96
N GLU A 313 -18.59 21.99 -10.28
CA GLU A 313 -18.12 20.77 -10.94
C GLU A 313 -16.66 20.42 -10.63
N ARG A 314 -15.84 21.42 -10.27
CA ARG A 314 -14.46 21.18 -9.83
C ARG A 314 -14.41 20.61 -8.42
N GLU A 315 -15.29 21.06 -7.54
CA GLU A 315 -15.36 20.63 -6.14
C GLU A 315 -16.09 19.28 -5.99
N SER A 316 -17.06 18.94 -6.86
CA SER A 316 -17.80 17.68 -6.79
C SER A 316 -17.08 16.46 -7.37
N GLY A 317 -15.92 16.64 -8.01
CA GLY A 317 -15.22 15.55 -8.72
C GLY A 317 -15.85 15.13 -10.05
N LEU A 318 -16.94 15.78 -10.50
CA LEU A 318 -17.66 15.42 -11.73
C LEU A 318 -16.78 15.47 -12.99
N VAL A 319 -15.82 16.40 -13.05
CA VAL A 319 -14.86 16.47 -14.16
C VAL A 319 -14.10 15.14 -14.32
N ALA A 320 -13.68 14.51 -13.22
CA ALA A 320 -12.96 13.24 -13.28
C ALA A 320 -13.84 12.11 -13.83
N VAL A 321 -15.13 12.09 -13.48
CA VAL A 321 -16.11 11.13 -14.03
C VAL A 321 -16.30 11.35 -15.53
N ARG A 322 -16.48 12.60 -15.98
CA ARG A 322 -16.57 12.93 -17.41
C ARG A 322 -15.35 12.47 -18.20
N LEU A 323 -14.15 12.66 -17.64
CA LEU A 323 -12.91 12.18 -18.24
C LEU A 323 -12.89 10.64 -18.36
N ARG A 324 -13.40 9.89 -17.37
CA ARG A 324 -13.55 8.42 -17.49
C ARG A 324 -14.49 8.03 -18.63
N VAL A 325 -15.67 8.65 -18.70
CA VAL A 325 -16.65 8.41 -19.77
C VAL A 325 -16.06 8.69 -21.15
N LEU A 326 -15.37 9.81 -21.33
CA LEU A 326 -14.73 10.16 -22.60
C LEU A 326 -13.61 9.17 -22.98
N ALA A 327 -12.85 8.69 -22.00
CA ALA A 327 -11.81 7.70 -22.21
C ALA A 327 -12.40 6.33 -22.63
N ALA A 328 -13.45 5.86 -21.96
CA ALA A 328 -14.15 4.61 -22.30
C ALA A 328 -14.77 4.68 -23.71
N ALA A 329 -15.36 5.82 -24.06
CA ALA A 329 -15.92 6.06 -25.39
C ALA A 329 -14.89 6.29 -26.51
N GLY A 330 -13.58 6.27 -26.19
CA GLY A 330 -12.52 6.55 -27.16
C GLY A 330 -12.51 7.99 -27.70
N ARG A 331 -13.17 8.94 -27.03
CA ARG A 331 -13.27 10.35 -27.43
C ARG A 331 -12.06 11.16 -26.96
N THR A 332 -10.89 10.79 -27.47
CA THR A 332 -9.59 11.29 -27.00
C THR A 332 -9.41 12.80 -27.10
N ASP A 333 -9.81 13.44 -28.21
CA ASP A 333 -9.64 14.89 -28.36
C ASP A 333 -10.50 15.67 -27.37
N ALA A 334 -11.73 15.20 -27.15
CA ALA A 334 -12.64 15.78 -26.17
C ALA A 334 -12.13 15.59 -24.73
N TYR A 335 -11.52 14.43 -24.43
CA TYR A 335 -10.84 14.19 -23.16
C TYR A 335 -9.72 15.20 -22.93
N LEU A 336 -8.82 15.36 -23.91
CA LEU A 336 -7.68 16.27 -23.79
C LEU A 336 -8.13 17.74 -23.68
N ALA A 337 -9.19 18.13 -24.37
CA ALA A 337 -9.76 19.46 -24.26
C ALA A 337 -10.33 19.71 -22.85
N LEU A 338 -11.12 18.76 -22.31
CA LEU A 338 -11.71 18.88 -20.98
C LEU A 338 -10.66 18.89 -19.88
N ALA A 339 -9.68 17.99 -19.93
CA ALA A 339 -8.61 17.93 -18.94
C ALA A 339 -7.79 19.23 -18.91
N ARG A 340 -7.49 19.83 -20.08
CA ARG A 340 -6.81 21.14 -20.15
C ARG A 340 -7.68 22.28 -19.60
N ALA A 341 -8.97 22.31 -19.93
CA ALA A 341 -9.89 23.33 -19.43
C ALA A 341 -10.04 23.25 -17.90
N ALA A 342 -10.00 22.04 -17.34
CA ALA A 342 -10.03 21.79 -15.91
C ALA A 342 -8.71 22.11 -15.18
N GLY A 343 -7.60 22.25 -15.92
CA GLY A 343 -6.27 22.37 -15.33
C GLY A 343 -5.71 21.06 -14.77
N ASP A 344 -6.26 19.91 -15.19
CA ASP A 344 -5.75 18.59 -14.83
C ASP A 344 -4.62 18.18 -15.79
N GLU A 345 -3.45 18.78 -15.55
CA GLU A 345 -2.24 18.58 -16.35
C GLU A 345 -1.74 17.13 -16.26
N ALA A 346 -1.98 16.46 -15.12
CA ALA A 346 -1.62 15.06 -14.91
C ALA A 346 -2.47 14.14 -15.81
N ALA A 347 -3.79 14.29 -15.80
CA ALA A 347 -4.69 13.53 -16.68
C ALA A 347 -4.36 13.73 -18.17
N CYS A 348 -4.05 14.98 -18.57
CA CYS A 348 -3.61 15.30 -19.93
C CYS A 348 -2.36 14.50 -20.32
N ALA A 349 -1.30 14.60 -19.51
CA ALA A 349 -0.03 13.92 -19.77
C ALA A 349 -0.21 12.40 -19.80
N GLU A 350 -0.95 11.83 -18.86
CA GLU A 350 -1.23 10.41 -18.79
C GLU A 350 -1.99 9.89 -20.02
N MET A 351 -2.95 10.65 -20.52
CA MET A 351 -3.64 10.31 -21.76
C MET A 351 -2.69 10.37 -22.97
N LEU A 352 -1.84 11.40 -23.07
CA LEU A 352 -0.85 11.49 -24.16
C LEU A 352 0.13 10.30 -24.15
N VAL A 353 0.55 9.83 -22.97
CA VAL A 353 1.37 8.62 -22.83
C VAL A 353 0.62 7.38 -23.33
N ARG A 354 -0.65 7.21 -22.95
CA ARG A 354 -1.48 6.07 -23.43
C ARG A 354 -1.62 6.04 -24.96
N LEU A 355 -1.63 7.21 -25.60
CA LEU A 355 -1.70 7.33 -27.06
C LEU A 355 -0.35 7.15 -27.77
N GLY A 356 0.74 6.96 -27.04
CA GLY A 356 2.09 6.92 -27.59
C GLY A 356 2.64 8.28 -28.03
N ARG A 357 1.99 9.39 -27.67
CA ARG A 357 2.40 10.78 -27.99
C ARG A 357 3.39 11.27 -26.93
N ILE A 358 4.53 10.58 -26.81
CA ILE A 358 5.47 10.73 -25.68
C ILE A 358 6.12 12.12 -25.65
N ASP A 359 6.57 12.63 -26.79
CA ASP A 359 7.23 13.94 -26.85
C ASP A 359 6.30 15.08 -26.39
N GLU A 360 5.03 15.00 -26.78
CA GLU A 360 4.00 15.95 -26.35
C GLU A 360 3.69 15.80 -24.86
N ALA A 361 3.62 14.57 -24.35
CA ALA A 361 3.40 14.31 -22.93
C ALA A 361 4.53 14.90 -22.07
N VAL A 362 5.79 14.72 -22.49
CA VAL A 362 6.96 15.24 -21.79
C VAL A 362 7.00 16.76 -21.84
N ALA A 363 6.81 17.36 -23.02
CA ALA A 363 6.79 18.82 -23.17
C ALA A 363 5.73 19.45 -22.27
N HIS A 364 4.53 18.88 -22.27
CA HIS A 364 3.43 19.32 -21.42
C HIS A 364 3.74 19.17 -19.93
N ALA A 365 4.25 18.00 -19.52
CA ALA A 365 4.59 17.72 -18.13
C ALA A 365 5.69 18.65 -17.59
N VAL A 366 6.77 18.85 -18.34
CA VAL A 366 7.91 19.71 -17.97
C VAL A 366 7.47 21.17 -17.78
N GLU A 367 6.53 21.63 -18.60
CA GLU A 367 6.04 23.01 -18.55
C GLU A 367 5.03 23.22 -17.40
N ARG A 368 4.09 22.27 -17.22
CA ARG A 368 2.85 22.51 -16.47
C ARG A 368 2.70 21.70 -15.18
N ILE A 369 3.40 20.57 -15.02
CA ILE A 369 3.33 19.75 -13.79
C ILE A 369 4.41 20.22 -12.81
N ALA A 370 3.99 20.88 -11.75
CA ALA A 370 4.88 21.32 -10.66
C ALA A 370 4.85 20.41 -9.43
N ASP A 371 3.77 19.64 -9.25
CA ASP A 371 3.60 18.75 -8.10
C ASP A 371 4.51 17.51 -8.19
N PRO A 372 5.33 17.22 -7.16
CA PRO A 372 6.26 16.08 -7.21
C PRO A 372 5.59 14.70 -7.26
N ASP A 373 4.40 14.51 -6.67
CA ASP A 373 3.71 13.21 -6.67
C ASP A 373 3.10 12.92 -8.04
N ALA A 374 2.45 13.91 -8.65
CA ALA A 374 1.96 13.83 -10.02
C ALA A 374 3.11 13.56 -11.01
N ALA A 375 4.24 14.24 -10.85
CA ALA A 375 5.42 14.01 -11.67
C ALA A 375 6.01 12.60 -11.48
N LEU A 376 6.06 12.09 -10.25
CA LEU A 376 6.54 10.74 -9.96
C LEU A 376 5.61 9.67 -10.56
N ALA A 377 4.30 9.85 -10.42
CA ALA A 377 3.30 8.95 -11.00
C ALA A 377 3.45 8.87 -12.54
N LEU A 378 3.57 10.02 -13.20
CA LEU A 378 3.78 10.08 -14.64
C LEU A 378 5.13 9.46 -15.05
N ALA A 379 6.22 9.76 -14.34
CA ALA A 379 7.53 9.21 -14.63
C ALA A 379 7.54 7.67 -14.51
N ARG A 380 6.89 7.10 -13.48
CA ARG A 380 6.73 5.65 -13.34
C ARG A 380 5.95 5.03 -14.50
N ARG A 381 4.90 5.69 -14.98
CA ARG A 381 4.11 5.22 -16.13
C ARG A 381 4.91 5.27 -17.43
N LEU A 382 5.63 6.37 -17.69
CA LEU A 382 6.54 6.48 -18.83
C LEU A 382 7.61 5.37 -18.81
N HIS A 383 8.18 5.11 -17.63
CA HIS A 383 9.14 4.03 -17.45
C HIS A 383 8.51 2.65 -17.75
N ALA A 384 7.32 2.36 -17.19
CA ALA A 384 6.61 1.11 -17.43
C ALA A 384 6.19 0.92 -18.90
N ALA A 385 5.92 2.02 -19.61
CA ALA A 385 5.64 2.04 -21.05
C ALA A 385 6.90 1.90 -21.93
N GLY A 386 8.08 1.70 -21.35
CA GLY A 386 9.33 1.52 -22.11
C GLY A 386 10.02 2.83 -22.52
N HIS A 387 9.65 3.96 -21.91
CA HIS A 387 10.19 5.29 -22.19
C HIS A 387 10.97 5.86 -20.98
N PRO A 388 12.08 5.24 -20.57
CA PRO A 388 12.77 5.61 -19.34
C PRO A 388 13.50 6.96 -19.43
N ASP A 389 14.03 7.32 -20.60
CA ASP A 389 14.73 8.59 -20.78
C ASP A 389 13.75 9.78 -20.64
N PRO A 390 12.59 9.79 -21.34
CA PRO A 390 11.47 10.69 -21.06
C PRO A 390 11.05 10.76 -19.60
N ALA A 391 10.98 9.61 -18.92
CA ALA A 391 10.60 9.55 -17.51
C ALA A 391 11.58 10.30 -16.60
N LEU A 392 12.89 10.16 -16.87
CA LEU A 392 13.94 10.86 -16.15
C LEU A 392 13.89 12.38 -16.38
N ASP A 393 13.58 12.81 -17.60
CA ASP A 393 13.48 14.24 -17.95
C ASP A 393 12.32 14.91 -17.21
N VAL A 394 11.15 14.28 -17.16
CA VAL A 394 9.98 14.75 -16.39
C VAL A 394 10.32 14.85 -14.89
N ALA A 395 10.89 13.78 -14.32
CA ALA A 395 11.24 13.76 -12.90
C ALA A 395 12.31 14.81 -12.56
N GLN A 396 13.31 15.00 -13.43
CA GLN A 396 14.33 16.02 -13.25
C GLN A 396 13.74 17.44 -13.31
N ALA A 397 12.85 17.71 -14.26
CA ALA A 397 12.22 19.01 -14.40
C ALA A 397 11.36 19.37 -13.18
N ALA A 398 10.51 18.45 -12.73
CA ALA A 398 9.69 18.64 -11.54
C ALA A 398 10.55 18.86 -10.28
N LEU A 399 11.61 18.06 -10.11
CA LEU A 399 12.52 18.20 -8.96
C LEU A 399 13.26 19.55 -8.94
N ARG A 400 13.63 20.10 -10.11
CA ARG A 400 14.24 21.45 -10.21
C ARG A 400 13.26 22.56 -9.85
N ARG A 401 11.97 22.38 -10.16
CA ARG A 401 10.91 23.37 -9.90
C ARG A 401 10.37 23.30 -8.48
N ALA A 402 10.53 22.18 -7.79
CA ALA A 402 10.20 22.01 -6.38
C ALA A 402 11.11 22.91 -5.52
N ALA A 403 10.79 24.20 -5.46
CA ALA A 403 11.39 25.14 -4.52
C ALA A 403 10.91 24.77 -3.10
N ALA A 404 11.87 24.52 -2.20
CA ALA A 404 11.69 23.98 -0.85
C ALA A 404 10.51 24.60 -0.07
N PRO A 405 9.71 23.76 0.60
CA PRO A 405 10.11 23.21 1.89
C PRO A 405 10.30 21.69 1.89
N ARG A 406 10.84 21.16 3.00
CA ARG A 406 10.97 19.72 3.23
C ARG A 406 9.60 19.04 3.15
N GLY A 407 9.45 18.09 2.23
CA GLY A 407 8.20 17.37 1.98
C GLY A 407 8.44 15.92 1.52
N GLY A 408 7.53 15.02 1.91
CA GLY A 408 7.65 13.57 1.61
C GLY A 408 7.57 13.24 0.10
N SER A 409 6.83 14.02 -0.67
CA SER A 409 6.63 13.83 -2.11
C SER A 409 7.89 14.11 -2.92
N ALA A 410 8.52 15.27 -2.72
CA ALA A 410 9.79 15.64 -3.35
C ALA A 410 10.93 14.67 -3.01
N LEU A 411 10.96 14.15 -1.77
CA LEU A 411 11.92 13.13 -1.36
C LEU A 411 11.72 11.82 -2.13
N SER A 412 10.47 11.36 -2.27
CA SER A 412 10.14 10.14 -3.01
C SER A 412 10.52 10.25 -4.49
N LEU A 413 10.24 11.40 -5.11
CA LEU A 413 10.66 11.70 -6.48
C LEU A 413 12.19 11.68 -6.63
N ALA A 414 12.92 12.34 -5.72
CA ALA A 414 14.38 12.40 -5.76
C ALA A 414 15.04 11.03 -5.58
N ARG A 415 14.53 10.20 -4.66
CA ARG A 415 15.01 8.82 -4.46
C ARG A 415 14.79 7.96 -5.70
N TRP A 416 13.58 8.00 -6.26
CA TRP A 416 13.27 7.26 -7.48
C TRP A 416 14.18 7.70 -8.65
N LEU A 417 14.33 9.01 -8.86
CA LEU A 417 15.19 9.56 -9.91
C LEU A 417 16.66 9.15 -9.73
N ARG A 418 17.17 9.16 -8.49
CA ARG A 418 18.53 8.70 -8.15
C ARG A 418 18.74 7.25 -8.57
N ASP A 419 17.85 6.37 -8.14
CA ASP A 419 18.01 4.92 -8.32
C ASP A 419 17.90 4.54 -9.80
N GLU A 420 16.95 5.11 -10.52
CA GLU A 420 16.76 4.88 -11.95
C GLU A 420 17.90 5.46 -12.81
N ALA A 421 18.35 6.67 -12.50
CA ALA A 421 19.48 7.27 -13.20
C ALA A 421 20.78 6.48 -12.94
N HIS A 422 20.98 5.99 -11.71
CA HIS A 422 22.13 5.17 -11.37
C HIS A 422 22.11 3.82 -12.09
N ALA A 423 20.97 3.12 -12.11
CA ALA A 423 20.80 1.86 -12.84
C ALA A 423 21.14 2.01 -14.34
N ARG A 424 20.86 3.19 -14.91
CA ARG A 424 21.15 3.54 -16.31
C ARG A 424 22.52 4.17 -16.55
N LYS A 425 23.38 4.24 -15.53
CA LYS A 425 24.73 4.84 -15.60
C LYS A 425 24.71 6.34 -15.99
N ARG A 426 23.59 7.04 -15.76
CA ARG A 426 23.48 8.51 -15.91
C ARG A 426 24.00 9.20 -14.65
N ARG A 427 25.33 9.18 -14.49
CA ARG A 427 26.04 9.57 -13.25
C ARG A 427 25.67 10.97 -12.73
N ASP A 428 25.71 11.99 -13.59
CA ASP A 428 25.50 13.39 -13.16
C ASP A 428 24.06 13.65 -12.68
N LEU A 429 23.09 13.00 -13.34
CA LEU A 429 21.69 13.07 -12.95
C LEU A 429 21.46 12.33 -11.62
N ALA A 430 22.02 11.14 -11.48
CA ALA A 430 21.91 10.35 -10.25
C ALA A 430 22.52 11.09 -9.05
N LEU A 431 23.66 11.77 -9.23
CA LEU A 431 24.30 12.59 -8.19
C LEU A 431 23.45 13.80 -7.82
N THR A 432 22.90 14.49 -8.81
CA THR A 432 21.99 15.63 -8.59
C THR A 432 20.78 15.19 -7.76
N ALA A 433 20.16 14.08 -8.13
CA ALA A 433 19.01 13.52 -7.44
C ALA A 433 19.36 13.01 -6.03
N ALA A 434 20.54 12.40 -5.85
CA ALA A 434 21.02 11.95 -4.54
C ALA A 434 21.20 13.13 -3.57
N ARG A 435 21.80 14.23 -4.03
CA ARG A 435 21.95 15.46 -3.25
C ARG A 435 20.61 16.06 -2.86
N ALA A 436 19.66 16.10 -3.80
CA ALA A 436 18.30 16.55 -3.54
C ALA A 436 17.59 15.66 -2.50
N ALA A 437 17.66 14.33 -2.65
CA ALA A 437 17.08 13.39 -1.69
C ALA A 437 17.65 13.61 -0.27
N PHE A 438 18.97 13.75 -0.14
CA PHE A 438 19.59 14.02 1.16
C PHE A 438 19.19 15.38 1.73
N ALA A 439 19.12 16.44 0.93
CA ALA A 439 18.71 17.77 1.40
C ALA A 439 17.28 17.77 2.00
N GLN A 440 16.40 16.93 1.46
CA GLN A 440 15.03 16.75 1.90
C GLN A 440 14.93 15.84 3.14
N GLY A 441 15.63 14.70 3.13
CA GLY A 441 15.51 13.65 4.15
C GLY A 441 16.48 13.75 5.34
N LEU A 442 17.73 14.18 5.11
CA LEU A 442 18.82 14.21 6.10
C LEU A 442 19.01 12.87 6.85
N THR A 443 18.79 11.76 6.15
CA THR A 443 18.90 10.41 6.71
C THR A 443 20.24 9.77 6.37
N LEU A 444 20.68 8.82 7.20
CA LEU A 444 21.88 8.02 6.91
C LEU A 444 21.69 7.21 5.62
N ALA A 445 20.50 6.67 5.39
CA ALA A 445 20.20 5.90 4.18
C ALA A 445 20.39 6.72 2.89
N ASP A 446 19.96 7.99 2.87
CA ASP A 446 20.17 8.87 1.71
C ASP A 446 21.65 9.26 1.54
N TYR A 447 22.38 9.40 2.64
CA TYR A 447 23.82 9.66 2.64
C TYR A 447 24.61 8.49 2.03
N GLU A 448 24.34 7.26 2.47
CA GLU A 448 24.98 6.06 1.96
C GLU A 448 24.63 5.79 0.49
N ALA A 449 23.39 6.07 0.10
CA ALA A 449 22.98 6.00 -1.29
C ALA A 449 23.74 7.01 -2.16
N ALA A 450 23.93 8.25 -1.70
CA ALA A 450 24.75 9.24 -2.39
C ALA A 450 26.22 8.79 -2.53
N ARG A 451 26.79 8.20 -1.48
CA ARG A 451 28.13 7.60 -1.49
C ARG A 451 28.26 6.49 -2.54
N THR A 452 27.24 5.63 -2.63
CA THR A 452 27.18 4.54 -3.62
C THR A 452 27.18 5.09 -5.04
N VAL A 453 26.35 6.10 -5.31
CA VAL A 453 26.26 6.73 -6.64
C VAL A 453 27.55 7.47 -7.03
N ALA A 454 28.18 8.18 -6.08
CA ALA A 454 29.42 8.90 -6.33
C ALA A 454 30.60 7.95 -6.63
N GLY A 455 30.60 6.78 -6.00
CA GLY A 455 31.72 5.84 -6.06
C GLY A 455 32.99 6.43 -5.46
N LYS A 456 34.06 5.62 -5.42
CA LYS A 456 35.28 5.94 -4.67
C LYS A 456 35.99 7.22 -5.13
N THR A 457 35.99 7.50 -6.43
CA THR A 457 36.77 8.61 -7.01
C THR A 457 36.04 9.95 -7.01
N GLY A 458 34.73 9.97 -6.80
CA GLY A 458 33.91 11.19 -6.82
C GLY A 458 33.23 11.50 -5.49
N TRP A 459 33.54 10.76 -4.44
CA TRP A 459 32.86 10.89 -3.15
C TRP A 459 33.21 12.19 -2.44
N ASP A 460 34.48 12.56 -2.35
CA ASP A 460 34.94 13.70 -1.55
C ASP A 460 34.14 15.01 -1.77
N PRO A 461 33.97 15.51 -3.01
CA PRO A 461 33.20 16.75 -3.22
C PRO A 461 31.69 16.57 -2.93
N VAL A 462 31.14 15.37 -3.09
CA VAL A 462 29.74 15.10 -2.71
C VAL A 462 29.60 15.07 -1.20
N ARG A 463 30.51 14.38 -0.51
CA ARG A 463 30.57 14.28 0.95
C ARG A 463 30.55 15.68 1.58
N ASP A 464 31.44 16.55 1.12
CA ASP A 464 31.62 17.88 1.71
C ASP A 464 30.34 18.72 1.53
N ASP A 465 29.70 18.66 0.35
CA ASP A 465 28.40 19.31 0.10
C ASP A 465 27.30 18.78 1.04
N LEU A 466 27.21 17.45 1.23
CA LEU A 466 26.21 16.84 2.12
C LEU A 466 26.45 17.19 3.59
N LEU A 467 27.70 17.20 4.04
CA LEU A 467 28.05 17.59 5.41
C LEU A 467 27.74 19.07 5.67
N ALA A 468 27.96 19.94 4.68
CA ALA A 468 27.55 21.34 4.77
C ALA A 468 26.03 21.49 4.92
N LEU A 469 25.24 20.72 4.15
CA LEU A 469 23.77 20.68 4.30
C LEU A 469 23.35 20.18 5.69
N LEU A 470 24.02 19.14 6.20
CA LEU A 470 23.74 18.57 7.50
C LEU A 470 24.05 19.55 8.65
N ALA A 471 25.15 20.31 8.52
CA ALA A 471 25.56 21.31 9.49
C ALA A 471 24.61 22.52 9.53
N GLY A 472 24.09 22.94 8.38
CA GLY A 472 23.13 24.05 8.26
C GLY A 472 21.69 23.72 8.68
N ALA A 473 21.35 22.45 8.87
CA ALA A 473 20.00 22.04 9.22
C ALA A 473 19.68 22.24 10.71
N ASP A 474 18.47 22.71 11.04
CA ASP A 474 18.05 22.84 12.44
C ASP A 474 17.88 21.48 13.13
N ARG A 475 17.25 20.52 12.45
CA ARG A 475 17.01 19.15 12.93
C ARG A 475 17.38 18.13 11.87
N ALA A 476 18.11 17.10 12.29
CA ALA A 476 18.52 15.96 11.46
C ALA A 476 18.65 14.71 12.34
N ARG A 477 17.67 13.81 12.26
CA ARG A 477 17.58 12.62 13.13
C ARG A 477 18.87 11.78 13.12
N ASP A 478 19.49 11.63 11.94
CA ASP A 478 20.64 10.75 11.75
C ASP A 478 21.98 11.50 11.77
N ARG A 479 22.02 12.78 12.19
CA ARG A 479 23.24 13.60 12.18
C ARG A 479 24.42 12.92 12.86
N ILE A 480 24.22 12.44 14.08
CA ILE A 480 25.27 11.78 14.86
C ILE A 480 25.75 10.51 14.15
N ALA A 481 24.83 9.73 13.57
CA ALA A 481 25.19 8.52 12.85
C ALA A 481 26.05 8.84 11.62
N ILE A 482 25.67 9.85 10.82
CA ILE A 482 26.42 10.28 9.63
C ILE A 482 27.83 10.78 10.02
N LEU A 483 27.94 11.62 11.05
CA LEU A 483 29.23 12.13 11.52
C LEU A 483 30.16 11.00 12.01
N LEU A 484 29.61 9.97 12.64
CA LEU A 484 30.37 8.79 13.06
C LEU A 484 30.88 7.96 11.86
N GLU A 485 30.08 7.81 10.80
CA GLU A 485 30.53 7.10 9.58
C GLU A 485 31.72 7.80 8.90
N GLU A 486 31.79 9.14 9.00
CA GLU A 486 32.94 9.92 8.50
C GLU A 486 34.07 10.07 9.52
N GLY A 487 33.97 9.45 10.69
CA GLY A 487 34.98 9.53 11.75
C GLY A 487 35.08 10.91 12.42
N LEU A 488 34.10 11.79 12.21
CA LEU A 488 34.01 13.13 12.79
C LEU A 488 33.45 13.08 14.23
N VAL A 489 34.15 12.34 15.10
CA VAL A 489 33.71 12.06 16.47
C VAL A 489 33.54 13.34 17.29
N GLY A 490 34.42 14.33 17.11
CA GLY A 490 34.32 15.62 17.80
C GLY A 490 33.05 16.39 17.47
N ASP A 491 32.67 16.44 16.18
CA ASP A 491 31.45 17.12 15.74
C ASP A 491 30.20 16.35 16.21
N ALA A 492 30.27 15.01 16.23
CA ALA A 492 29.21 14.16 16.76
C ALA A 492 28.98 14.38 18.27
N MET A 493 30.06 14.55 19.05
CA MET A 493 29.98 14.92 20.47
C MET A 493 29.29 16.27 20.65
N ALA A 494 29.71 17.30 19.92
CA ALA A 494 29.12 18.64 19.98
C ALA A 494 27.63 18.65 19.58
N ALA A 495 27.26 17.88 18.56
CA ALA A 495 25.86 17.71 18.15
C ALA A 495 25.00 17.06 19.26
N ALA A 496 25.55 16.06 19.96
CA ALA A 496 24.87 15.36 21.03
C ALA A 496 24.67 16.23 22.30
N GLU A 497 25.61 17.15 22.57
CA GLU A 497 25.50 18.11 23.68
C GLU A 497 24.51 19.24 23.40
N ALA A 498 24.52 19.76 22.17
CA ALA A 498 23.67 20.89 21.79
C ALA A 498 22.17 20.56 21.78
N GLY A 499 21.79 19.28 21.96
CA GLY A 499 20.39 18.84 22.05
C GLY A 499 19.56 19.11 20.78
N ARG A 500 20.23 19.42 19.65
CA ARG A 500 19.60 19.88 18.41
C ARG A 500 18.64 18.85 17.81
N ASP A 501 18.82 17.57 18.13
CA ASP A 501 18.10 16.45 17.48
C ASP A 501 17.20 15.64 18.44
N GLY A 502 16.83 16.19 19.60
CA GLY A 502 16.08 15.46 20.62
C GLY A 502 16.89 14.29 21.20
N ARG A 503 16.30 13.46 22.06
CA ARG A 503 16.97 12.24 22.56
C ARG A 503 17.16 11.26 21.40
N GLY A 504 18.26 11.43 20.65
CA GLY A 504 18.61 10.62 19.48
C GLY A 504 18.64 9.12 19.78
N ASP A 505 18.70 8.31 18.72
CA ASP A 505 18.68 6.85 18.82
C ASP A 505 19.74 6.35 19.81
N GLU A 506 19.30 5.62 20.84
CA GLU A 506 20.16 5.16 21.93
C GLU A 506 21.33 4.30 21.44
N ALA A 507 21.11 3.48 20.40
CA ALA A 507 22.16 2.64 19.83
C ALA A 507 23.25 3.50 19.17
N VAL A 508 22.86 4.58 18.49
CA VAL A 508 23.80 5.54 17.87
C VAL A 508 24.59 6.29 18.93
N LEU A 509 23.92 6.73 20.00
CA LEU A 509 24.59 7.43 21.10
C LEU A 509 25.57 6.53 21.87
N LEU A 510 25.25 5.23 22.03
CA LEU A 510 26.18 4.26 22.62
C LEU A 510 27.41 4.04 21.72
N ARG A 511 27.24 4.02 20.40
CA ARG A 511 28.37 4.01 19.43
C ARG A 511 29.21 5.28 19.53
N LEU A 512 28.59 6.45 19.71
CA LEU A 512 29.29 7.71 19.93
C LEU A 512 30.17 7.66 21.18
N ALA A 513 29.61 7.21 22.31
CA ALA A 513 30.37 7.08 23.56
C ALA A 513 31.56 6.12 23.43
N GLU A 514 31.41 5.07 22.63
CA GLU A 514 32.50 4.14 22.32
C GLU A 514 33.61 4.79 21.49
N ALA A 515 33.23 5.46 20.39
CA ALA A 515 34.19 6.13 19.51
C ALA A 515 34.89 7.32 20.18
N ALA A 516 34.22 7.99 21.12
CA ALA A 516 34.77 9.11 21.88
C ALA A 516 35.75 8.67 22.98
N LEU A 517 35.81 7.37 23.34
CA LEU A 517 36.63 6.88 24.44
C LEU A 517 38.12 7.19 24.26
N ASP A 518 38.65 6.99 23.05
CA ASP A 518 40.07 7.25 22.77
C ASP A 518 40.39 8.75 22.67
N ARG A 519 39.36 9.58 22.44
CA ARG A 519 39.49 11.03 22.26
C ARG A 519 39.36 11.80 23.56
N ASP A 520 38.28 11.54 24.30
CA ASP A 520 37.97 12.20 25.57
C ASP A 520 37.25 11.22 26.52
N PRO A 521 38.03 10.41 27.28
CA PRO A 521 37.47 9.52 28.29
C PRO A 521 36.65 10.21 29.37
N ALA A 522 36.92 11.49 29.67
CA ALA A 522 36.23 12.24 30.71
C ALA A 522 34.82 12.63 30.24
N TRP A 523 34.71 13.13 29.01
CA TRP A 523 33.43 13.38 28.36
C TRP A 523 32.54 12.14 28.35
N VAL A 524 33.10 10.97 28.02
CA VAL A 524 32.34 9.70 27.99
C VAL A 524 31.75 9.36 29.35
N VAL A 525 32.49 9.59 30.45
CA VAL A 525 31.98 9.39 31.81
C VAL A 525 30.77 10.26 32.07
N ASP A 526 30.90 11.57 31.86
CA ASP A 526 29.84 12.54 32.15
C ASP A 526 28.60 12.29 31.28
N PHE A 527 28.83 12.06 29.98
CA PHE A 527 27.80 11.81 28.98
C PHE A 527 26.99 10.53 29.26
N ALA A 528 27.67 9.46 29.67
CA ALA A 528 27.06 8.18 29.97
C ALA A 528 26.36 8.17 31.35
N GLU A 529 26.96 8.79 32.38
CA GLU A 529 26.33 8.92 33.69
C GLU A 529 25.06 9.78 33.62
N ALA A 530 25.07 10.88 32.86
CA ALA A 530 23.90 11.73 32.66
C ALA A 530 22.71 10.98 32.02
N ARG A 531 22.98 10.04 31.11
CA ARG A 531 21.95 9.21 30.44
C ARG A 531 21.48 8.04 31.28
N ALA A 532 22.36 7.44 32.09
CA ALA A 532 21.96 6.39 33.02
C ALA A 532 21.02 6.92 34.12
N LYS A 533 21.24 8.15 34.60
CA LYS A 533 20.51 8.73 35.75
C LYS A 533 18.97 8.67 35.65
N PRO A 534 18.30 9.17 34.59
CA PRO A 534 16.84 9.10 34.50
C PRO A 534 16.34 7.65 34.40
N LEU A 535 17.05 6.79 33.64
CA LEU A 535 16.69 5.38 33.46
C LEU A 535 16.73 4.60 34.78
N LEU A 536 17.64 4.93 35.69
CA LEU A 536 17.69 4.32 37.03
C LEU A 536 16.43 4.64 37.86
N THR A 537 15.66 5.69 37.53
CA THR A 537 14.47 6.12 38.28
C THR A 537 13.13 5.75 37.65
N GLU A 538 13.08 5.46 36.36
CA GLU A 538 11.84 5.26 35.59
C GLU A 538 11.14 3.91 35.86
N GLY A 539 11.87 2.81 36.07
CA GLY A 539 11.26 1.53 36.41
C GLY A 539 12.09 0.30 36.02
N PRO A 540 11.60 -0.93 36.26
CA PRO A 540 12.34 -2.15 35.99
C PRO A 540 12.71 -2.39 34.53
N ASP A 541 11.91 -1.88 33.60
CA ASP A 541 12.05 -2.15 32.17
C ASP A 541 13.17 -1.32 31.51
N THR A 542 13.75 -0.35 32.23
CA THR A 542 14.85 0.51 31.75
C THR A 542 16.20 0.17 32.37
N TYR A 543 16.26 -0.77 33.32
CA TYR A 543 17.50 -1.09 34.05
C TYR A 543 18.61 -1.68 33.17
N GLU A 544 18.27 -2.49 32.18
CA GLU A 544 19.27 -3.03 31.24
C GLU A 544 19.91 -1.91 30.40
N ARG A 545 19.11 -0.94 29.97
CA ARG A 545 19.57 0.25 29.25
C ARG A 545 20.44 1.13 30.15
N ALA A 546 20.05 1.34 31.40
CA ALA A 546 20.86 2.05 32.39
C ALA A 546 22.22 1.37 32.62
N ALA A 547 22.24 0.04 32.74
CA ALA A 547 23.46 -0.74 32.89
C ALA A 547 24.36 -0.64 31.65
N ALA A 548 23.78 -0.64 30.44
CA ALA A 548 24.54 -0.43 29.21
C ALA A 548 25.27 0.92 29.19
N TRP A 549 24.61 2.00 29.61
CA TRP A 549 25.23 3.32 29.77
C TRP A 549 26.32 3.32 30.84
N LEU A 550 26.06 2.76 32.02
CA LEU A 550 27.06 2.64 33.10
C LEU A 550 28.28 1.82 32.68
N ALA A 551 28.11 0.82 31.82
CA ALA A 551 29.24 0.08 31.25
C ALA A 551 30.17 0.96 30.40
N ARG A 552 29.63 1.97 29.68
CA ARG A 552 30.44 2.94 28.93
C ARG A 552 31.13 3.91 29.87
N ALA A 553 30.44 4.36 30.93
CA ALA A 553 31.06 5.15 31.99
C ALA A 553 32.25 4.41 32.63
N LYS A 554 32.08 3.13 32.99
CA LYS A 554 33.16 2.27 33.52
C LYS A 554 34.39 2.32 32.63
N ARG A 555 34.21 2.11 31.33
CA ARG A 555 35.33 2.13 30.37
C ARG A 555 36.03 3.50 30.34
N GLY A 556 35.27 4.59 30.41
CA GLY A 556 35.82 5.95 30.57
C GLY A 556 36.66 6.12 31.84
N TYR A 557 36.17 5.64 33.01
CA TYR A 557 36.95 5.66 34.25
C TYR A 557 38.24 4.83 34.16
N LEU A 558 38.16 3.64 33.58
CA LEU A 558 39.32 2.75 33.44
C LEU A 558 40.37 3.32 32.48
N ALA A 559 39.94 3.92 31.36
CA ALA A 559 40.85 4.60 30.43
C ALA A 559 41.58 5.79 31.07
N GLN A 560 41.00 6.41 32.10
CA GLN A 560 41.64 7.46 32.91
C GLN A 560 42.51 6.90 34.06
N GLY A 561 42.62 5.58 34.22
CA GLY A 561 43.29 4.96 35.37
C GLY A 561 42.54 5.09 36.71
N ARG A 562 41.25 5.48 36.68
CA ARG A 562 40.43 5.77 37.86
C ARG A 562 39.63 4.56 38.35
N GLN A 563 40.27 3.40 38.45
CA GLN A 563 39.61 2.15 38.83
C GLN A 563 39.00 2.20 40.25
N THR A 564 39.71 2.78 41.21
CA THR A 564 39.23 2.94 42.59
C THR A 564 38.00 3.82 42.68
N ALA A 565 37.96 4.91 41.88
CA ALA A 565 36.80 5.80 41.82
C ALA A 565 35.58 5.10 41.21
N TRP A 566 35.77 4.28 40.17
CA TRP A 566 34.69 3.46 39.61
C TRP A 566 34.15 2.45 40.62
N SER A 567 35.03 1.71 41.30
CA SER A 567 34.62 0.72 42.30
C SER A 567 33.82 1.35 43.45
N ALA A 568 34.19 2.55 43.89
CA ALA A 568 33.42 3.32 44.86
C ALA A 568 32.04 3.72 44.29
N ARG A 569 32.02 4.33 43.09
CA ARG A 569 30.80 4.82 42.43
C ARG A 569 29.76 3.74 42.21
N ILE A 570 30.15 2.58 41.67
CA ILE A 570 29.23 1.46 41.42
C ILE A 570 28.81 0.77 42.73
N GLY A 571 29.68 0.79 43.74
CA GLY A 571 29.40 0.34 45.10
C GLY A 571 28.29 1.18 45.76
N ASP A 572 28.40 2.50 45.68
CA ASP A 572 27.41 3.45 46.19
C ASP A 572 26.06 3.28 45.47
N LEU A 573 26.06 3.18 44.13
CA LEU A 573 24.84 2.92 43.35
C LEU A 573 24.16 1.60 43.75
N ALA A 574 24.94 0.53 43.95
CA ALA A 574 24.40 -0.75 44.42
C ALA A 574 23.85 -0.65 45.85
N ALA A 575 24.45 0.18 46.70
CA ALA A 575 24.01 0.41 48.07
C ALA A 575 22.73 1.25 48.16
N GLU A 576 22.58 2.26 47.31
CA GLU A 576 21.37 3.08 47.19
C GLU A 576 20.18 2.26 46.65
N ASN A 577 20.45 1.29 45.78
CA ASN A 577 19.43 0.48 45.09
C ASN A 577 19.24 -0.92 45.69
N LYS A 578 19.58 -1.14 46.97
CA LYS A 578 19.56 -2.46 47.66
C LYS A 578 18.25 -3.25 47.53
N ARG A 579 17.11 -2.56 47.47
CA ARG A 579 15.75 -3.17 47.39
C ARG A 579 15.26 -3.41 45.96
N ARG A 580 16.04 -3.04 44.94
CA ARG A 580 15.68 -3.18 43.52
C ARG A 580 16.29 -4.48 42.95
N HIS A 581 15.61 -5.59 43.21
CA HIS A 581 16.09 -6.95 42.92
C HIS A 581 16.48 -7.22 41.45
N LYS A 582 15.91 -6.51 40.48
CA LYS A 582 16.28 -6.60 39.05
C LYS A 582 17.48 -5.74 38.65
N LEU A 583 17.70 -4.60 39.30
CA LEU A 583 18.81 -3.67 38.99
C LEU A 583 20.13 -4.10 39.64
N ARG A 584 20.06 -4.61 40.87
CA ARG A 584 21.24 -4.92 41.67
C ARG A 584 22.21 -5.92 41.00
N PRO A 585 21.76 -7.05 40.40
CA PRO A 585 22.67 -7.97 39.71
C PRO A 585 23.42 -7.31 38.54
N LEU A 586 22.75 -6.41 37.82
CA LEU A 586 23.35 -5.68 36.69
C LEU A 586 24.46 -4.72 37.17
N LEU A 587 24.26 -4.04 38.31
CA LEU A 587 25.29 -3.17 38.90
C LEU A 587 26.47 -3.97 39.47
N GLU A 588 26.19 -5.13 40.09
CA GLU A 588 27.23 -6.03 40.61
C GLU A 588 28.10 -6.60 39.49
N ALA A 589 27.52 -6.91 38.33
CA ALA A 589 28.25 -7.33 37.13
C ALA A 589 29.17 -6.24 36.56
N LEU A 590 28.95 -4.97 36.92
CA LEU A 590 29.75 -3.84 36.47
C LEU A 590 30.86 -3.42 37.46
N ARG A 591 30.99 -4.06 38.62
CA ARG A 591 32.17 -3.89 39.51
C ARG A 591 33.46 -4.19 38.76
#